data_AF-A0A1Y1YRD1-F1
#
_entry.id   AF-A0A1Y1YRD1-F1
#
_cell.length_a   1.000
_cell.length_b   1.000
_cell.length_c   1.000
_cell.angle_alpha   90.00
_cell.angle_beta   90.00
_cell.angle_gamma   90.00
#
_symmetry.space_group_name_H-M   'P 1'
#
loop_
_entity.id
_entity.type
_entity.pdbx_description
1 polymer ?
#
loop_
_entity_poly.entity_id
_entity_poly.type
_entity_poly.pdbx_seq_one_letter_code
_entity_poly.pdbx_strand_id
1 'polypeptide(L)'
;MAKEKNFNPVQEHKKSEKQKQIKKQKASVQAQRNERLARRNPARIQRDIDQLKELEQSGEFRPHDRQKLAQLEKDLAAVNKARTALGDKAPQFKEAWRNEGGDRGGRGGYRGRGGAGVLGKRRRDGSWKGRDGEESSDTDADVANIPMPRDTPPPIPPRNRERNSLAGLGDDALPEPKKPTIVYESAPQVRDLQKEAAQFVPAAVAAKRKLAKGDVQGKLMEPEEFDKLEREGYLGKEKEVSPANQDLEEFIRGEGVPNNVVAQKAVEAAVEEAERDMMAAEANGEMDNPRSSDKAAERSLRHVEMEEVEDEDL
;
A
#
# COMPACT_ATOMS: atom_id res chain seq x y z
N MET A 1 39.74 10.08 -23.31
CA MET A 1 40.43 10.49 -22.06
C MET A 1 39.40 10.45 -20.94
N ALA A 2 39.71 9.80 -19.82
CA ALA A 2 38.76 9.73 -18.69
C ALA A 2 38.65 11.12 -18.06
N LYS A 3 37.45 11.69 -18.00
CA LYS A 3 37.21 12.97 -17.31
C LYS A 3 37.58 12.77 -15.84
N GLU A 4 38.63 13.46 -15.39
CA GLU A 4 39.04 13.45 -14.00
C GLU A 4 37.84 13.92 -13.16
N LYS A 5 37.36 13.02 -12.30
CA LYS A 5 36.19 13.30 -11.47
C LYS A 5 36.62 14.38 -10.48
N ASN A 6 36.14 15.61 -10.64
CA ASN A 6 36.40 16.73 -9.74
C ASN A 6 36.20 16.29 -8.27
N PHE A 7 37.31 15.95 -7.63
CA PHE A 7 37.31 15.16 -6.41
C PHE A 7 37.34 16.11 -5.22
N ASN A 8 36.17 16.67 -4.88
CA ASN A 8 36.08 17.53 -3.72
C ASN A 8 36.31 16.68 -2.44
N PRO A 9 37.45 16.83 -1.74
CA PRO A 9 37.83 15.93 -0.65
C PRO A 9 36.85 16.02 0.53
N VAL A 10 36.23 17.18 0.74
CA VAL A 10 35.20 17.39 1.77
C VAL A 10 33.93 16.59 1.44
N GLN A 11 33.57 16.48 0.16
CA GLN A 11 32.43 15.66 -0.25
C GLN A 11 32.74 14.16 -0.17
N GLU A 12 33.96 13.74 -0.49
CA GLU A 12 34.37 12.35 -0.32
C GLU A 12 34.36 11.95 1.16
N HIS A 13 34.92 12.78 2.05
CA HIS A 13 34.90 12.52 3.49
C HIS A 13 33.47 12.31 4.00
N LYS A 14 32.56 13.25 3.68
CA LYS A 14 31.13 13.16 4.03
C LYS A 14 30.43 11.93 3.43
N LYS A 15 30.79 11.51 2.21
CA LYS A 15 30.30 10.26 1.60
C LYS A 15 30.83 9.03 2.34
N SER A 16 32.12 9.02 2.72
CA SER A 16 32.72 7.94 3.51
C SER A 16 32.09 7.82 4.89
N GLU A 17 31.79 8.94 5.54
CA GLU A 17 31.10 8.99 6.84
C GLU A 17 29.67 8.47 6.74
N LYS A 18 28.90 8.92 5.75
CA LYS A 18 27.55 8.38 5.49
C LYS A 18 27.59 6.89 5.19
N GLN A 19 28.57 6.41 4.41
CA GLN A 19 28.75 4.97 4.17
C GLN A 19 29.12 4.20 5.46
N LYS A 20 30.00 4.75 6.31
CA LYS A 20 30.34 4.18 7.62
C LYS A 20 29.10 4.15 8.53
N GLN A 21 28.28 5.20 8.57
CA GLN A 21 27.03 5.26 9.31
C GLN A 21 26.01 4.22 8.80
N ILE A 22 25.80 4.12 7.49
CA ILE A 22 24.91 3.12 6.88
C ILE A 22 25.41 1.69 7.17
N LYS A 23 26.72 1.45 7.12
CA LYS A 23 27.32 0.15 7.51
C LYS A 23 27.05 -0.17 9.00
N LYS A 24 27.24 0.81 9.90
CA LYS A 24 26.91 0.66 11.34
C LYS A 24 25.42 0.38 11.56
N GLN A 25 24.52 1.10 10.89
CA GLN A 25 23.07 0.90 10.96
C GLN A 25 22.64 -0.47 10.41
N LYS A 26 23.20 -0.90 9.28
CA LYS A 26 22.94 -2.25 8.73
C LYS A 26 23.45 -3.34 9.68
N ALA A 27 24.63 -3.16 10.27
CA ALA A 27 25.17 -4.08 11.26
C ALA A 27 24.32 -4.15 12.55
N SER A 28 23.81 -3.02 13.06
CA SER A 28 22.94 -3.01 14.25
C SER A 28 21.59 -3.66 13.97
N VAL A 29 20.97 -3.41 12.82
CA VAL A 29 19.72 -4.09 12.40
C VAL A 29 19.95 -5.58 12.20
N GLN A 30 21.09 -6.00 11.63
CA GLN A 30 21.45 -7.41 11.51
C GLN A 30 21.69 -8.07 12.88
N ALA A 31 22.36 -7.39 13.82
CA ALA A 31 22.56 -7.88 15.18
C ALA A 31 21.21 -8.06 15.92
N GLN A 32 20.32 -7.06 15.84
CA GLN A 32 18.95 -7.15 16.39
C GLN A 32 18.15 -8.30 15.76
N ARG A 33 18.27 -8.52 14.45
CA ARG A 33 17.62 -9.65 13.76
C ARG A 33 18.19 -10.99 14.23
N ASN A 34 19.51 -11.11 14.35
CA ASN A 34 20.16 -12.32 14.84
C ASN A 34 19.76 -12.61 16.29
N GLU A 35 19.67 -11.60 17.15
CA GLU A 35 19.22 -11.76 18.53
C GLU A 35 17.76 -12.24 18.60
N ARG A 36 16.85 -11.62 17.83
CA ARG A 36 15.45 -12.05 17.72
C ARG A 36 15.31 -13.48 17.21
N LEU A 37 16.15 -13.90 16.27
CA LEU A 37 16.17 -15.28 15.76
C LEU A 37 16.77 -16.26 16.77
N ALA A 38 17.89 -15.94 17.42
CA ALA A 38 18.51 -16.83 18.41
C ALA A 38 17.61 -17.07 19.64
N ARG A 39 16.77 -16.09 20.01
CA ARG A 39 15.70 -16.22 21.02
C ARG A 39 14.58 -17.20 20.62
N ARG A 40 14.51 -17.71 19.38
CA ARG A 40 13.62 -18.82 19.01
C ARG A 40 14.27 -20.16 19.39
N ASN A 41 13.45 -21.14 19.78
CA ASN A 41 13.93 -22.46 20.20
C ASN A 41 14.02 -23.43 19.00
N PRO A 42 15.23 -23.85 18.56
CA PRO A 42 15.39 -24.76 17.43
C PRO A 42 14.83 -26.16 17.73
N ALA A 43 14.92 -26.66 18.97
CA ALA A 43 14.37 -27.96 19.34
C ALA A 43 12.83 -27.99 19.28
N ARG A 44 12.15 -26.83 19.33
CA ARG A 44 10.71 -26.74 19.07
C ARG A 44 10.42 -26.79 17.57
N ILE A 45 11.15 -25.99 16.79
CA ILE A 45 11.02 -25.96 15.32
C ILE A 45 11.29 -27.35 14.72
N GLN A 46 12.29 -28.07 15.25
CA GLN A 46 12.59 -29.44 14.84
C GLN A 46 11.40 -30.37 15.06
N ARG A 47 10.79 -30.38 16.26
CA ARG A 47 9.59 -31.19 16.54
C ARG A 47 8.41 -30.85 15.63
N ASP A 48 8.22 -29.56 15.36
CA ASP A 48 7.16 -29.10 14.44
C ASP A 48 7.44 -29.58 12.99
N ILE A 49 8.71 -29.71 12.58
CA ILE A 49 9.11 -30.31 11.29
C ILE A 49 8.93 -31.83 11.30
N ASP A 50 9.36 -32.50 12.36
CA ASP A 50 9.26 -33.97 12.50
C ASP A 50 7.79 -34.40 12.42
N GLN A 51 6.89 -33.73 13.15
CA GLN A 51 5.43 -33.94 13.07
C GLN A 51 4.86 -33.72 11.67
N LEU A 52 5.32 -32.70 10.94
CA LEU A 52 4.86 -32.47 9.57
C LEU A 52 5.40 -33.53 8.59
N LYS A 53 6.59 -34.08 8.84
CA LYS A 53 7.16 -35.19 8.06
C LYS A 53 6.52 -36.54 8.39
N GLU A 54 6.10 -36.75 9.63
CA GLU A 54 5.25 -37.89 10.02
C GLU A 54 3.89 -37.83 9.29
N LEU A 55 3.27 -36.64 9.17
CA LEU A 55 2.06 -36.44 8.38
C LEU A 55 2.28 -36.59 6.86
N GLU A 56 3.45 -36.20 6.36
CA GLU A 56 3.85 -36.46 4.96
C GLU A 56 4.02 -37.97 4.70
N GLN A 57 4.53 -38.74 5.66
CA GLN A 57 4.64 -40.20 5.59
C GLN A 57 3.28 -40.91 5.76
N SER A 58 2.37 -40.39 6.59
CA SER A 58 1.02 -40.96 6.75
C SER A 58 0.09 -40.67 5.56
N GLY A 59 0.45 -39.71 4.71
CA GLY A 59 -0.32 -39.29 3.54
C GLY A 59 -1.39 -38.23 3.84
N GLU A 60 -1.58 -37.81 5.10
CA GLU A 60 -2.57 -36.80 5.50
C GLU A 60 -2.08 -35.34 5.29
N PHE A 61 -1.27 -35.11 4.25
CA PHE A 61 -0.44 -33.91 4.13
C PHE A 61 -1.04 -32.84 3.20
N ARG A 62 -1.56 -31.75 3.80
CA ARG A 62 -2.25 -30.68 3.06
C ARG A 62 -1.25 -29.72 2.36
N PRO A 63 -1.64 -29.04 1.25
CA PRO A 63 -0.78 -28.04 0.60
C PRO A 63 -0.32 -26.88 1.50
N HIS A 64 -1.12 -26.49 2.50
CA HIS A 64 -0.70 -25.53 3.53
C HIS A 64 0.47 -26.05 4.38
N ASP A 65 0.47 -27.35 4.67
CA ASP A 65 1.46 -27.97 5.54
C ASP A 65 2.80 -28.16 4.84
N ARG A 66 2.79 -28.35 3.51
CA ARG A 66 3.99 -28.20 2.64
C ARG A 66 4.61 -26.81 2.77
N GLN A 67 3.79 -25.76 2.73
CA GLN A 67 4.28 -24.38 2.88
C GLN A 67 4.82 -24.14 4.29
N LYS A 68 4.15 -24.67 5.33
CA LYS A 68 4.57 -24.59 6.73
C LYS A 68 5.88 -25.33 6.97
N LEU A 69 6.06 -26.54 6.43
CA LEU A 69 7.31 -27.31 6.47
C LEU A 69 8.45 -26.49 5.85
N ALA A 70 8.27 -26.00 4.63
CA ALA A 70 9.27 -25.19 3.93
C ALA A 70 9.60 -23.85 4.63
N GLN A 71 8.67 -23.29 5.43
CA GLN A 71 8.93 -22.14 6.29
C GLN A 71 9.73 -22.53 7.54
N LEU A 72 9.35 -23.61 8.23
CA LEU A 72 10.02 -24.09 9.43
C LEU A 72 11.47 -24.54 9.16
N GLU A 73 11.74 -25.21 8.04
CA GLU A 73 13.12 -25.57 7.64
C GLU A 73 14.00 -24.34 7.41
N LYS A 74 13.45 -23.29 6.76
CA LYS A 74 14.15 -22.00 6.59
C LYS A 74 14.36 -21.30 7.92
N ASP A 75 13.39 -21.33 8.81
CA ASP A 75 13.49 -20.74 10.15
C ASP A 75 14.51 -21.49 11.01
N LEU A 76 14.58 -22.83 10.96
CA LEU A 76 15.62 -23.63 11.62
C LEU A 76 17.01 -23.18 11.15
N ALA A 77 17.24 -23.17 9.83
CA ALA A 77 18.51 -22.74 9.25
C ALA A 77 18.88 -21.29 9.65
N ALA A 78 17.90 -20.39 9.67
CA ALA A 78 18.08 -19.00 10.08
C ALA A 78 18.39 -18.87 11.60
N VAL A 79 17.74 -19.66 12.45
CA VAL A 79 17.98 -19.69 13.90
C VAL A 79 19.37 -20.25 14.19
N ASN A 80 19.78 -21.34 13.55
CA ASN A 80 21.12 -21.90 13.72
C ASN A 80 22.21 -20.92 13.24
N LYS A 81 22.02 -20.27 12.09
CA LYS A 81 22.94 -19.23 11.59
C LYS A 81 22.99 -18.00 12.51
N ALA A 82 21.86 -17.60 13.10
CA ALA A 82 21.81 -16.50 14.05
C ALA A 82 22.51 -16.85 15.39
N ARG A 83 22.39 -18.10 15.84
CA ARG A 83 23.07 -18.60 17.04
C ARG A 83 24.57 -18.71 16.85
N THR A 84 25.05 -19.29 15.75
CA THR A 84 26.49 -19.34 15.45
C THR A 84 27.10 -17.94 15.31
N ALA A 85 26.35 -16.97 14.76
CA ALA A 85 26.76 -15.56 14.71
C ALA A 85 26.77 -14.84 16.08
N LEU A 86 26.07 -15.36 17.09
CA LEU A 86 26.04 -14.84 18.46
C LEU A 86 26.98 -15.58 19.42
N GLY A 87 27.36 -16.82 19.08
CA GLY A 87 28.18 -17.69 19.93
C GLY A 87 27.54 -17.87 21.31
N ASP A 88 28.35 -17.70 22.35
CA ASP A 88 27.96 -17.88 23.76
C ASP A 88 26.88 -16.88 24.24
N LYS A 89 26.63 -15.81 23.49
CA LYS A 89 25.54 -14.84 23.77
C LYS A 89 24.16 -15.38 23.37
N ALA A 90 24.09 -16.51 22.67
CA ALA A 90 22.82 -17.13 22.30
C ALA A 90 22.09 -17.70 23.53
N PRO A 91 20.79 -17.44 23.71
CA PRO A 91 20.03 -18.02 24.82
C PRO A 91 20.02 -19.55 24.74
N GLN A 92 20.52 -20.19 25.80
CA GLN A 92 20.51 -21.65 25.93
C GLN A 92 19.12 -22.11 26.38
N PHE A 93 18.51 -23.00 25.59
CA PHE A 93 17.22 -23.59 25.92
C PHE A 93 17.50 -24.94 26.56
N LYS A 94 17.08 -25.10 27.82
CA LYS A 94 17.02 -26.43 28.42
C LYS A 94 16.06 -27.25 27.58
N GLU A 95 16.54 -28.34 27.02
CA GLU A 95 15.66 -29.30 26.35
C GLU A 95 14.59 -29.73 27.36
N ALA A 96 13.34 -29.71 26.92
CA ALA A 96 12.23 -30.08 27.80
C ALA A 96 12.45 -31.52 28.22
N TRP A 97 12.82 -31.71 29.50
CA TRP A 97 13.16 -32.99 30.10
C TRP A 97 12.08 -34.00 29.71
N ARG A 98 12.46 -34.98 28.90
CA ARG A 98 11.60 -36.10 28.55
C ARG A 98 11.18 -36.75 29.87
N ASN A 99 9.89 -37.04 30.03
CA ASN A 99 9.40 -37.81 31.16
C ASN A 99 9.92 -39.25 31.01
N GLU A 100 11.15 -39.48 31.45
CA GLU A 100 11.83 -40.77 31.45
C GLU A 100 12.06 -41.16 32.90
N GLY A 101 11.57 -42.35 33.27
CA GLY A 101 11.19 -42.71 34.64
C GLY A 101 12.29 -42.53 35.69
N GLY A 102 12.25 -41.41 36.40
CA GLY A 102 13.12 -41.11 37.53
C GLY A 102 12.38 -41.26 38.86
N ASP A 103 12.23 -42.49 39.33
CA ASP A 103 11.84 -42.79 40.71
C ASP A 103 12.94 -42.29 41.67
N ARG A 104 12.85 -41.01 42.05
CA ARG A 104 13.67 -40.37 43.09
C ARG A 104 12.76 -39.63 44.04
N GLY A 105 12.22 -40.37 44.99
CA GLY A 105 11.43 -39.79 46.07
C GLY A 105 12.21 -38.79 46.92
N GLY A 106 11.49 -37.98 47.70
CA GLY A 106 12.08 -37.33 48.88
C GLY A 106 12.20 -35.80 48.88
N ARG A 107 11.12 -35.07 48.57
CA ARG A 107 10.69 -33.97 49.48
C ARG A 107 9.24 -33.53 49.22
N GLY A 108 8.40 -33.64 50.24
CA GLY A 108 7.03 -33.15 50.21
C GLY A 108 6.97 -31.62 50.17
N GLY A 109 5.98 -31.08 49.46
CA GLY A 109 5.92 -29.64 49.14
C GLY A 109 4.53 -29.14 48.71
N TYR A 110 3.51 -29.43 49.52
CA TYR A 110 2.17 -28.83 49.51
C TYR A 110 1.24 -29.03 48.30
N ARG A 111 -0.04 -29.26 48.62
CA ARG A 111 -1.14 -29.35 47.67
C ARG A 111 -1.40 -27.99 47.03
N GLY A 112 -1.28 -27.89 45.70
CA GLY A 112 -1.63 -26.70 44.93
C GLY A 112 -2.36 -27.08 43.64
N ARG A 113 -3.68 -27.27 43.73
CA ARG A 113 -4.57 -27.61 42.60
C ARG A 113 -4.66 -26.44 41.60
N GLY A 114 -3.64 -26.31 40.75
CA GLY A 114 -3.52 -25.27 39.72
C GLY A 114 -3.46 -25.88 38.31
N GLY A 115 -4.48 -26.64 37.94
CA GLY A 115 -4.53 -27.29 36.62
C GLY A 115 -4.61 -26.29 35.47
N ALA A 116 -3.76 -26.51 34.46
CA ALA A 116 -3.89 -26.06 33.07
C ALA A 116 -4.55 -24.69 32.84
N GLY A 117 -3.73 -23.63 32.78
CA GLY A 117 -4.09 -22.31 32.25
C GLY A 117 -4.31 -22.28 30.73
N VAL A 118 -5.06 -23.25 30.20
CA VAL A 118 -5.57 -23.29 28.83
C VAL A 118 -7.03 -22.82 28.86
N LEU A 119 -7.47 -22.17 27.78
CA LEU A 119 -8.79 -21.53 27.62
C LEU A 119 -9.00 -20.22 28.41
N GLY A 120 -8.86 -19.11 27.69
CA GLY A 120 -9.55 -17.85 27.99
C GLY A 120 -11.06 -17.95 27.79
N LYS A 121 -11.72 -18.87 28.50
CA LYS A 121 -13.19 -18.89 28.64
C LYS A 121 -13.56 -18.21 29.95
N ARG A 122 -13.95 -16.94 29.80
CA ARG A 122 -14.62 -16.09 30.79
C ARG A 122 -15.50 -16.91 31.74
N ARG A 123 -15.13 -16.99 33.02
CA ARG A 123 -16.12 -17.13 34.09
C ARG A 123 -16.88 -15.81 34.16
N ARG A 124 -18.18 -15.85 33.91
CA ARG A 124 -19.11 -14.71 33.87
C ARG A 124 -20.13 -14.94 34.98
N ASP A 125 -19.63 -14.98 36.20
CA ASP A 125 -20.38 -15.37 37.38
C ASP A 125 -19.53 -15.15 38.64
N GLY A 126 -20.01 -14.33 39.58
CA GLY A 126 -19.51 -14.34 40.97
C GLY A 126 -19.14 -13.00 41.61
N SER A 127 -20.13 -12.37 42.24
CA SER A 127 -19.99 -11.56 43.47
C SER A 127 -19.32 -10.17 43.40
N TRP A 128 -20.15 -9.13 43.25
CA TRP A 128 -19.88 -7.78 43.75
C TRP A 128 -19.82 -7.73 45.30
N LYS A 129 -18.91 -6.95 45.89
CA LYS A 129 -19.04 -6.41 47.28
C LYS A 129 -17.98 -5.31 47.58
N GLY A 130 -18.42 -4.15 48.12
CA GLY A 130 -17.56 -3.01 48.54
C GLY A 130 -17.16 -2.09 47.36
N ARG A 131 -17.38 -0.76 47.30
CA ARG A 131 -17.40 0.33 48.32
C ARG A 131 -16.04 0.46 49.03
N ASP A 132 -15.37 1.61 49.15
CA ASP A 132 -15.62 3.05 48.85
C ASP A 132 -14.31 3.67 48.25
N GLY A 133 -14.22 4.87 47.63
CA GLY A 133 -15.27 5.84 47.25
C GLY A 133 -14.87 7.23 46.68
N GLU A 134 -13.60 7.60 46.44
CA GLU A 134 -13.13 9.00 46.17
C GLU A 134 -12.31 9.21 44.86
N GLU A 135 -12.16 10.47 44.42
CA GLU A 135 -11.34 11.00 43.28
C GLU A 135 -11.87 10.76 41.84
N SER A 136 -12.03 11.71 40.90
CA SER A 136 -11.86 13.18 40.81
C SER A 136 -12.82 13.73 39.71
N SER A 137 -13.26 15.01 39.75
CA SER A 137 -14.17 15.60 38.73
C SER A 137 -13.72 16.97 38.18
N ASP A 138 -13.30 17.01 36.92
CA ASP A 138 -12.90 18.22 36.16
C ASP A 138 -14.11 19.07 35.68
N THR A 139 -15.05 19.38 36.57
CA THR A 139 -16.23 20.21 36.26
C THR A 139 -16.37 21.35 37.26
N ASP A 140 -16.74 22.55 36.79
CA ASP A 140 -16.97 23.72 37.64
C ASP A 140 -17.98 23.42 38.75
N ALA A 141 -17.74 23.99 39.94
CA ALA A 141 -18.49 23.69 41.17
C ALA A 141 -20.01 23.93 41.04
N ASP A 142 -20.42 24.86 40.19
CA ASP A 142 -21.84 25.16 39.94
C ASP A 142 -22.56 24.03 39.16
N VAL A 143 -21.83 23.28 38.32
CA VAL A 143 -22.37 22.14 37.57
C VAL A 143 -22.66 20.96 38.50
N ALA A 144 -21.84 20.78 39.54
CA ALA A 144 -22.03 19.73 40.54
C ALA A 144 -23.29 19.91 41.40
N ASN A 145 -23.85 21.12 41.48
CA ASN A 145 -25.05 21.45 42.25
C ASN A 145 -26.36 21.28 41.45
N ILE A 146 -26.30 20.94 40.17
CA ILE A 146 -27.50 20.70 39.35
C ILE A 146 -28.20 19.42 39.86
N PRO A 147 -29.47 19.49 40.31
CA PRO A 147 -30.14 18.33 40.87
C PRO A 147 -30.40 17.27 39.79
N MET A 148 -29.84 16.09 39.99
CA MET A 148 -29.99 14.96 39.05
C MET A 148 -31.45 14.48 38.97
N PRO A 149 -31.96 14.14 37.77
CA PRO A 149 -33.29 13.56 37.63
C PRO A 149 -33.38 12.20 38.33
N ARG A 150 -34.56 11.87 38.86
CA ARG A 150 -34.78 10.77 39.82
C ARG A 150 -34.38 9.37 39.33
N ASP A 151 -34.26 9.17 38.02
CA ASP A 151 -33.95 7.88 37.39
C ASP A 151 -32.47 7.73 37.01
N THR A 152 -31.58 8.63 37.45
CA THR A 152 -30.14 8.48 37.20
C THR A 152 -29.55 7.36 38.06
N PRO A 153 -28.98 6.29 37.45
CA PRO A 153 -28.35 5.21 38.22
C PRO A 153 -27.11 5.73 38.96
N PRO A 154 -26.75 5.12 40.11
CA PRO A 154 -25.62 5.57 40.91
C PRO A 154 -24.30 5.51 40.11
N PRO A 155 -23.37 6.47 40.34
CA PRO A 155 -22.12 6.54 39.61
C PRO A 155 -21.28 5.27 39.78
N ILE A 156 -20.70 4.80 38.67
CA ILE A 156 -19.86 3.60 38.64
C ILE A 156 -18.50 3.93 39.27
N PRO A 157 -18.01 3.16 40.26
CA PRO A 157 -16.77 3.48 40.95
C PRO A 157 -15.53 3.43 40.02
N PRO A 158 -14.52 4.29 40.25
CA PRO A 158 -13.29 4.27 39.48
C PRO A 158 -12.57 2.92 39.61
N ARG A 159 -11.94 2.48 38.52
CA ARG A 159 -11.15 1.24 38.50
C ARG A 159 -9.71 1.54 38.83
N ASN A 160 -9.21 0.99 39.95
CA ASN A 160 -7.81 1.02 40.33
C ASN A 160 -6.89 0.45 39.24
N ARG A 161 -6.44 1.32 38.33
CA ARG A 161 -5.15 1.18 37.68
C ARG A 161 -4.14 1.74 38.65
N GLU A 162 -3.36 0.88 39.30
CA GLU A 162 -1.91 1.06 39.43
C GLU A 162 -1.27 -0.06 40.26
N ARG A 163 -0.36 -0.78 39.59
CA ARG A 163 0.78 -1.50 40.18
C ARG A 163 1.85 -1.62 39.08
N ASN A 164 2.37 -0.48 38.61
CA ASN A 164 3.61 -0.42 37.82
C ASN A 164 4.17 1.02 37.66
N SER A 165 4.23 1.78 38.76
CA SER A 165 4.72 3.17 38.81
C SER A 165 5.80 3.36 39.90
N LEU A 166 6.83 2.48 39.92
CA LEU A 166 8.03 2.66 40.76
C LEU A 166 9.30 2.68 39.89
N ALA A 167 9.44 3.73 39.08
CA ALA A 167 10.65 4.07 38.34
C ALA A 167 10.61 5.56 37.97
N GLY A 168 10.89 6.44 38.93
CA GLY A 168 11.02 7.87 38.69
C GLY A 168 12.26 8.41 39.38
N LEU A 169 13.22 8.92 38.60
CA LEU A 169 14.26 9.89 38.97
C LEU A 169 15.14 10.19 37.73
N GLY A 170 15.05 11.42 37.21
CA GLY A 170 16.05 12.08 36.34
C GLY A 170 16.23 11.57 34.91
N ASP A 171 15.85 12.36 33.90
CA ASP A 171 16.82 13.10 33.05
C ASP A 171 16.12 13.95 31.97
N ASP A 172 16.86 14.95 31.49
CA ASP A 172 16.44 16.12 30.70
C ASP A 172 15.42 15.92 29.56
N ALA A 173 14.41 16.79 29.53
CA ALA A 173 13.38 16.85 28.50
C ALA A 173 13.91 17.50 27.19
N LEU A 174 14.38 16.66 26.27
CA LEU A 174 14.51 17.02 24.85
C LEU A 174 13.11 17.14 24.21
N PRO A 175 12.85 18.16 23.35
CA PRO A 175 11.51 18.40 22.81
C PRO A 175 11.10 17.32 21.80
N GLU A 176 10.02 16.60 22.10
CA GLU A 176 9.43 15.63 21.18
C GLU A 176 8.89 16.30 19.90
N PRO A 177 9.04 15.69 18.71
CA PRO A 177 8.50 16.23 17.48
C PRO A 177 6.97 16.24 17.53
N LYS A 178 6.37 17.42 17.31
CA LYS A 178 4.92 17.63 17.31
C LYS A 178 4.23 16.65 16.36
N LYS A 179 3.22 15.94 16.87
CA LYS A 179 2.37 15.01 16.10
C LYS A 179 1.64 15.79 15.00
N PRO A 180 1.53 15.27 13.76
CA PRO A 180 0.88 15.99 12.68
C PRO A 180 -0.61 16.17 12.97
N THR A 181 -1.04 17.43 13.09
CA THR A 181 -2.44 17.82 13.21
C THR A 181 -3.09 17.78 11.82
N ILE A 182 -4.00 16.83 11.60
CA ILE A 182 -4.78 16.75 10.36
C ILE A 182 -5.90 17.79 10.46
N VAL A 183 -5.86 18.80 9.59
CA VAL A 183 -6.97 19.74 9.40
C VAL A 183 -7.83 19.22 8.25
N TYR A 184 -9.13 19.08 8.48
CA TYR A 184 -10.07 18.67 7.45
C TYR A 184 -10.47 19.90 6.62
N GLU A 185 -9.82 20.07 5.47
CA GLU A 185 -10.27 21.02 4.45
C GLU A 185 -11.40 20.39 3.62
N SER A 186 -12.42 21.18 3.28
CA SER A 186 -13.59 20.74 2.50
C SER A 186 -13.38 20.83 0.99
N ALA A 187 -12.14 20.99 0.53
CA ALA A 187 -11.80 21.07 -0.88
C ALA A 187 -11.86 19.66 -1.54
N PRO A 188 -12.40 19.53 -2.76
CA PRO A 188 -12.41 18.26 -3.47
C PRO A 188 -10.99 17.83 -3.84
N GLN A 189 -10.53 16.70 -3.30
CA GLN A 189 -9.22 16.13 -3.61
C GLN A 189 -9.24 15.43 -4.98
N VAL A 190 -9.00 16.20 -6.05
CA VAL A 190 -8.83 15.63 -7.40
C VAL A 190 -7.60 14.73 -7.43
N ARG A 191 -7.76 13.48 -7.88
CA ARG A 191 -6.70 12.49 -7.97
C ARG A 191 -6.24 12.32 -9.41
N ASP A 192 -4.94 12.39 -9.62
CA ASP A 192 -4.33 12.07 -10.91
C ASP A 192 -4.39 10.56 -11.17
N LEU A 193 -5.52 10.07 -11.66
CA LEU A 193 -5.76 8.64 -11.89
C LEU A 193 -4.67 7.97 -12.76
N GLN A 194 -4.04 8.72 -13.67
CA GLN A 194 -2.89 8.23 -14.46
C GLN A 194 -1.64 7.97 -13.60
N LYS A 195 -1.38 8.80 -12.57
CA LYS A 195 -0.25 8.62 -11.63
C LYS A 195 -0.54 7.50 -10.63
N GLU A 196 -1.80 7.29 -10.27
CA GLU A 196 -2.23 6.14 -9.47
C GLU A 196 -2.18 4.84 -10.29
N ALA A 197 -2.66 4.84 -11.53
CA ALA A 197 -2.57 3.71 -12.48
C ALA A 197 -1.13 3.20 -12.65
N ALA A 198 -0.14 4.10 -12.67
CA ALA A 198 1.27 3.74 -12.71
C ALA A 198 1.77 2.89 -11.51
N GLN A 199 1.06 2.91 -10.37
CA GLN A 199 1.36 2.11 -9.18
C GLN A 199 0.85 0.66 -9.29
N PHE A 200 -0.15 0.40 -10.14
CA PHE A 200 -0.70 -0.93 -10.38
C PHE A 200 0.17 -1.78 -11.34
N VAL A 201 1.15 -1.18 -12.01
CA VAL A 201 2.14 -1.92 -12.83
C VAL A 201 3.11 -2.66 -11.91
N PRO A 202 3.28 -3.99 -12.03
CA PRO A 202 4.21 -4.75 -11.21
C PRO A 202 5.63 -4.18 -11.26
N ALA A 203 6.29 -4.07 -10.09
CA ALA A 203 7.60 -3.42 -9.97
C ALA A 203 8.68 -4.00 -10.91
N ALA A 204 8.60 -5.29 -11.24
CA ALA A 204 9.48 -5.93 -12.22
C ALA A 204 9.28 -5.36 -13.65
N VAL A 205 8.03 -5.22 -14.09
CA VAL A 205 7.69 -4.61 -15.39
C VAL A 205 8.03 -3.11 -15.38
N ALA A 206 7.75 -2.40 -14.29
CA ALA A 206 8.11 -0.99 -14.15
C ALA A 206 9.64 -0.75 -14.21
N ALA A 207 10.45 -1.61 -13.58
CA ALA A 207 11.90 -1.57 -13.68
C ALA A 207 12.40 -1.88 -15.10
N LYS A 208 11.80 -2.87 -15.75
CA LYS A 208 12.08 -3.20 -17.16
C LYS A 208 11.74 -2.03 -18.10
N ARG A 209 10.56 -1.42 -18.00
CA ARG A 209 10.19 -0.22 -18.80
C ARG A 209 11.18 0.94 -18.63
N LYS A 210 11.72 1.15 -17.42
CA LYS A 210 12.77 2.17 -17.15
C LYS A 210 14.14 1.82 -17.74
N LEU A 211 14.50 0.54 -17.75
CA LEU A 211 15.71 0.06 -18.44
C LEU A 211 15.59 0.23 -19.97
N ALA A 212 14.44 -0.12 -20.54
CA ALA A 212 14.15 0.03 -21.96
C ALA A 212 14.10 1.51 -22.42
N LYS A 213 13.61 2.41 -21.56
CA LYS A 213 13.65 3.88 -21.80
C LYS A 213 15.03 4.52 -21.61
N GLY A 214 16.03 3.77 -21.14
CA GLY A 214 17.38 4.30 -20.88
C GLY A 214 17.52 5.14 -19.61
N ASP A 215 16.48 5.25 -18.77
CA ASP A 215 16.50 6.01 -17.51
C ASP A 215 17.58 5.49 -16.54
N VAL A 216 17.94 4.22 -16.64
CA VAL A 216 18.94 3.54 -15.80
C VAL A 216 20.29 3.55 -16.50
N GLN A 217 21.08 4.58 -16.22
CA GLN A 217 22.43 4.74 -16.78
C GLN A 217 23.31 3.50 -16.56
N GLY A 218 23.85 2.96 -17.66
CA GLY A 218 24.86 1.89 -17.62
C GLY A 218 24.31 0.45 -17.57
N LYS A 219 23.00 0.23 -17.73
CA LYS A 219 22.45 -1.12 -17.92
C LYS A 219 21.39 -1.13 -19.02
N LEU A 220 21.81 -1.51 -20.24
CA LEU A 220 20.89 -1.77 -21.34
C LEU A 220 20.13 -3.09 -21.07
N MET A 221 18.93 -3.20 -21.64
CA MET A 221 18.13 -4.44 -21.59
C MET A 221 18.59 -5.42 -22.68
N GLU A 222 18.53 -6.72 -22.41
CA GLU A 222 18.76 -7.75 -23.43
C GLU A 222 17.67 -7.68 -24.52
N PRO A 223 18.00 -7.81 -25.82
CA PRO A 223 17.05 -7.62 -26.91
C PRO A 223 15.84 -8.57 -26.82
N GLU A 224 16.04 -9.82 -26.41
CA GLU A 224 14.93 -10.77 -26.22
C GLU A 224 13.95 -10.38 -25.12
N GLU A 225 14.38 -9.61 -24.11
CA GLU A 225 13.46 -9.11 -23.08
C GLU A 225 12.70 -7.87 -23.56
N PHE A 226 13.30 -7.09 -24.45
CA PHE A 226 12.68 -5.94 -25.10
C PHE A 226 11.56 -6.40 -26.03
N ASP A 227 11.84 -7.34 -26.94
CA ASP A 227 10.87 -8.02 -27.81
C ASP A 227 9.65 -8.56 -27.05
N LYS A 228 9.86 -9.14 -25.86
CA LYS A 228 8.77 -9.68 -25.01
C LYS A 228 7.88 -8.54 -24.51
N LEU A 229 8.46 -7.43 -24.06
CA LEU A 229 7.71 -6.25 -23.59
C LEU A 229 6.99 -5.50 -24.73
N GLU A 230 7.49 -5.56 -25.96
CA GLU A 230 6.78 -5.05 -27.15
C GLU A 230 5.62 -5.95 -27.55
N ARG A 231 5.80 -7.27 -27.51
CA ARG A 231 4.72 -8.26 -27.77
C ARG A 231 3.63 -8.19 -26.71
N GLU A 232 4.01 -7.99 -25.45
CA GLU A 232 3.10 -7.76 -24.31
C GLU A 232 2.49 -6.33 -24.29
N GLY A 233 2.91 -5.43 -25.18
CA GLY A 233 2.34 -4.07 -25.29
C GLY A 233 2.76 -3.09 -24.19
N TYR A 234 3.74 -3.43 -23.35
CA TYR A 234 4.26 -2.53 -22.31
C TYR A 234 5.19 -1.45 -22.87
N LEU A 235 5.86 -1.72 -23.98
CA LEU A 235 6.49 -0.69 -24.80
C LEU A 235 5.44 -0.21 -25.80
N GLY A 236 5.23 1.10 -25.86
CA GLY A 236 4.25 1.69 -26.76
C GLY A 236 4.74 1.49 -28.19
N LYS A 237 4.11 0.57 -28.92
CA LYS A 237 4.26 0.52 -30.38
C LYS A 237 3.83 1.89 -30.90
N GLU A 238 4.65 2.48 -31.76
CA GLU A 238 4.22 3.64 -32.54
C GLU A 238 3.00 3.19 -33.35
N LYS A 239 1.81 3.65 -32.94
CA LYS A 239 0.56 3.29 -33.62
C LYS A 239 0.62 3.86 -35.02
N GLU A 240 0.51 3.00 -36.02
CA GLU A 240 0.13 3.44 -37.36
C GLU A 240 -1.21 4.17 -37.23
N VAL A 241 -1.23 5.44 -37.65
CA VAL A 241 -2.33 6.36 -37.35
C VAL A 241 -3.46 6.11 -38.35
N SER A 242 -4.34 5.17 -38.02
CA SER A 242 -5.63 5.04 -38.71
C SER A 242 -6.52 6.25 -38.40
N PRO A 243 -7.35 6.72 -39.36
CA PRO A 243 -8.12 7.96 -39.21
C PRO A 243 -9.01 7.98 -37.96
N ALA A 244 -9.64 6.84 -37.62
CA ALA A 244 -10.45 6.70 -36.41
C ALA A 244 -9.70 6.92 -35.07
N ASN A 245 -8.34 6.90 -35.05
CA ASN A 245 -7.57 7.33 -33.87
C ASN A 245 -7.32 8.86 -33.87
N GLN A 246 -7.38 9.54 -35.01
CA GLN A 246 -7.25 10.99 -35.11
C GLN A 246 -8.50 11.67 -34.55
N ASP A 247 -9.68 11.20 -34.96
CA ASP A 247 -10.99 11.69 -34.46
C ASP A 247 -11.07 11.54 -32.92
N LEU A 248 -10.62 10.39 -32.40
CA LEU A 248 -10.59 10.12 -30.96
C LEU A 248 -9.53 10.98 -30.22
N GLU A 249 -8.39 11.28 -30.84
CA GLU A 249 -7.40 12.20 -30.27
C GLU A 249 -7.85 13.68 -30.32
N GLU A 250 -8.57 14.11 -31.36
CA GLU A 250 -9.20 15.44 -31.40
C GLU A 250 -10.32 15.55 -30.35
N PHE A 251 -11.14 14.51 -30.18
CA PHE A 251 -12.16 14.45 -29.12
C PHE A 251 -11.54 14.60 -27.73
N ILE A 252 -10.47 13.85 -27.42
CA ILE A 252 -9.75 13.94 -26.13
C ILE A 252 -9.02 15.29 -25.96
N ARG A 253 -8.61 15.96 -27.04
CA ARG A 253 -8.09 17.35 -26.97
C ARG A 253 -9.21 18.40 -26.85
N GLY A 254 -10.45 18.03 -27.20
CA GLY A 254 -11.64 18.89 -27.22
C GLY A 254 -12.23 19.21 -25.84
N GLU A 255 -11.96 18.39 -24.82
CA GLU A 255 -12.48 18.55 -23.43
C GLU A 255 -12.07 19.87 -22.71
N GLY A 256 -11.36 20.78 -23.39
CA GLY A 256 -10.97 22.11 -22.88
C GLY A 256 -11.51 23.30 -23.68
N VAL A 257 -12.41 23.10 -24.64
CA VAL A 257 -12.87 24.14 -25.57
C VAL A 257 -14.21 24.75 -25.12
N PRO A 258 -14.32 26.06 -24.88
CA PRO A 258 -15.58 26.68 -24.46
C PRO A 258 -16.61 26.69 -25.60
N ASN A 259 -17.88 26.47 -25.25
CA ASN A 259 -19.00 26.21 -26.19
C ASN A 259 -19.08 27.15 -27.41
N ASN A 260 -18.71 28.43 -27.26
CA ASN A 260 -18.67 29.39 -28.38
C ASN A 260 -17.75 28.97 -29.52
N VAL A 261 -16.63 28.29 -29.23
CA VAL A 261 -15.66 27.84 -30.24
C VAL A 261 -16.12 26.54 -30.90
N VAL A 262 -16.87 25.69 -30.18
CA VAL A 262 -17.54 24.51 -30.76
C VAL A 262 -18.60 24.95 -31.77
N ALA A 263 -19.43 25.94 -31.40
CA ALA A 263 -20.40 26.53 -32.31
C ALA A 263 -19.74 27.18 -33.55
N GLN A 264 -18.61 27.87 -33.37
CA GLN A 264 -17.84 28.43 -34.50
C GLN A 264 -17.28 27.35 -35.42
N LYS A 265 -16.65 26.28 -34.88
CA LYS A 265 -16.10 25.18 -35.70
C LYS A 265 -17.21 24.40 -36.43
N ALA A 266 -18.39 24.26 -35.84
CA ALA A 266 -19.55 23.64 -36.49
C ALA A 266 -20.09 24.50 -37.64
N VAL A 267 -20.19 25.83 -37.46
CA VAL A 267 -20.58 26.75 -38.54
C VAL A 267 -19.53 26.79 -39.66
N GLU A 268 -18.24 26.80 -39.32
CA GLU A 268 -17.14 26.77 -40.29
C GLU A 268 -17.13 25.47 -41.11
N ALA A 269 -17.32 24.32 -40.46
CA ALA A 269 -17.43 23.02 -41.13
C ALA A 269 -18.65 22.94 -42.08
N ALA A 270 -19.81 23.44 -41.66
CA ALA A 270 -21.01 23.49 -42.50
C ALA A 270 -20.84 24.41 -43.73
N VAL A 271 -20.08 25.50 -43.60
CA VAL A 271 -19.72 26.37 -44.73
C VAL A 271 -18.75 25.65 -45.67
N GLU A 272 -17.71 24.97 -45.17
CA GLU A 272 -16.81 24.17 -46.02
C GLU A 272 -17.54 23.05 -46.79
N GLU A 273 -18.51 22.38 -46.16
CA GLU A 273 -19.31 21.35 -46.80
C GLU A 273 -20.19 21.94 -47.91
N ALA A 274 -20.89 23.04 -47.62
CA ALA A 274 -21.68 23.75 -48.63
C ALA A 274 -20.84 24.29 -49.80
N GLU A 275 -19.62 24.78 -49.54
CA GLU A 275 -18.68 25.21 -50.60
C GLU A 275 -18.22 24.03 -51.47
N ARG A 276 -17.94 22.86 -50.87
CA ARG A 276 -17.59 21.63 -51.61
C ARG A 276 -18.75 21.15 -52.48
N ASP A 277 -19.97 21.16 -51.97
CA ASP A 277 -21.16 20.77 -52.71
C ASP A 277 -21.48 21.73 -53.86
N MET A 278 -21.35 23.05 -53.66
CA MET A 278 -21.49 24.01 -54.76
C MET A 278 -20.40 23.84 -55.82
N MET A 279 -19.15 23.59 -55.43
CA MET A 279 -18.06 23.31 -56.37
C MET A 279 -18.27 21.99 -57.14
N ALA A 280 -18.85 20.97 -56.50
CA ALA A 280 -19.23 19.72 -57.16
C ALA A 280 -20.41 19.92 -58.13
N ALA A 281 -21.41 20.73 -57.79
CA ALA A 281 -22.52 21.08 -58.68
C ALA A 281 -22.07 21.91 -59.89
N GLU A 282 -21.12 22.83 -59.70
CA GLU A 282 -20.46 23.58 -60.79
C GLU A 282 -19.66 22.65 -61.70
N ALA A 283 -18.86 21.74 -61.14
CA ALA A 283 -18.10 20.74 -61.91
C ALA A 283 -19.00 19.79 -62.72
N ASN A 284 -20.22 19.52 -62.25
CA ASN A 284 -21.25 18.75 -62.96
C ASN A 284 -22.07 19.58 -63.97
N GLY A 285 -21.82 20.89 -64.10
CA GLY A 285 -22.49 21.78 -65.04
C GLY A 285 -23.91 22.19 -64.65
N GLU A 286 -24.33 21.99 -63.39
CA GLU A 286 -25.71 22.33 -62.96
C GLU A 286 -25.91 23.85 -62.70
N MET A 287 -24.85 24.67 -62.76
CA MET A 287 -24.89 26.10 -62.40
C MET A 287 -25.00 27.08 -63.58
N ASP A 288 -25.05 26.59 -64.84
CA ASP A 288 -25.05 27.43 -66.06
C ASP A 288 -26.29 28.33 -66.26
N ASN A 289 -27.35 28.18 -65.45
CA ASN A 289 -28.56 28.99 -65.54
C ASN A 289 -29.04 29.44 -64.14
N PRO A 290 -29.55 30.68 -63.98
CA PRO A 290 -30.00 31.19 -62.68
C PRO A 290 -31.14 30.36 -62.06
N ARG A 291 -31.95 29.67 -62.89
CA ARG A 291 -33.03 28.79 -62.42
C ARG A 291 -32.57 27.41 -61.93
N SER A 292 -31.33 27.02 -62.16
CA SER A 292 -30.77 25.77 -61.62
C SER A 292 -29.91 26.02 -60.38
N SER A 293 -29.20 27.16 -60.29
CA SER A 293 -28.57 27.61 -59.05
C SER A 293 -29.57 27.77 -57.90
N ASP A 294 -30.74 28.37 -58.17
CA ASP A 294 -31.82 28.50 -57.15
C ASP A 294 -32.26 27.14 -56.59
N LYS A 295 -32.27 26.10 -57.44
CA LYS A 295 -32.67 24.73 -57.04
C LYS A 295 -31.58 23.97 -56.30
N ALA A 296 -30.30 24.25 -56.58
CA ALA A 296 -29.19 23.72 -55.80
C ALA A 296 -29.22 24.32 -54.38
N ALA A 297 -29.40 25.64 -54.27
CA ALA A 297 -29.57 26.33 -53.00
C ALA A 297 -30.82 25.86 -52.21
N GLU A 298 -31.98 25.70 -52.86
CA GLU A 298 -33.18 25.14 -52.20
C GLU A 298 -32.96 23.70 -51.71
N ARG A 299 -32.10 22.91 -52.36
CA ARG A 299 -31.78 21.55 -51.91
C ARG A 299 -30.85 21.58 -50.70
N SER A 300 -29.76 22.35 -50.70
CA SER A 300 -28.85 22.41 -49.55
C SER A 300 -29.56 22.91 -48.30
N LEU A 301 -30.41 23.95 -48.42
CA LEU A 301 -31.22 24.47 -47.31
C LEU A 301 -32.23 23.47 -46.73
N ARG A 302 -32.63 22.43 -47.48
CA ARG A 302 -33.57 21.39 -47.02
C ARG A 302 -32.91 20.23 -46.27
N HIS A 303 -31.59 20.09 -46.34
CA HIS A 303 -30.86 19.01 -45.65
C HIS A 303 -30.35 19.41 -44.26
N VAL A 304 -30.64 20.64 -43.81
CA VAL A 304 -30.38 21.08 -42.43
C VAL A 304 -31.50 20.56 -41.52
N GLU A 305 -31.42 19.27 -41.18
CA GLU A 305 -32.22 18.69 -40.09
C GLU A 305 -31.62 19.14 -38.75
N MET A 306 -32.42 19.81 -37.91
CA MET A 306 -31.98 20.18 -36.56
C MET A 306 -32.08 18.95 -35.66
N GLU A 307 -30.94 18.32 -35.39
CA GLU A 307 -30.85 17.21 -34.44
C GLU A 307 -31.05 17.73 -33.01
N GLU A 308 -32.23 17.47 -32.44
CA GLU A 308 -32.54 17.76 -31.04
C GLU A 308 -31.78 16.75 -30.15
N VAL A 309 -30.64 17.17 -29.60
CA VAL A 309 -29.89 16.38 -28.62
C VAL A 309 -30.64 16.42 -27.28
N GLU A 310 -31.30 15.31 -26.94
CA GLU A 310 -31.91 15.13 -25.62
C GLU A 310 -30.82 14.93 -24.56
N ASP A 311 -30.70 15.88 -23.63
CA ASP A 311 -29.78 15.79 -22.48
C ASP A 311 -30.24 14.69 -21.49
N GLU A 312 -29.77 13.45 -21.67
CA GLU A 312 -29.96 12.35 -20.70
C GLU A 312 -29.08 12.54 -19.44
N ASP A 313 -29.72 13.00 -18.36
CA ASP A 313 -29.38 12.85 -16.92
C ASP A 313 -27.90 12.80 -16.43
N LEU A 314 -27.56 13.78 -15.56
CA LEU A 314 -26.51 13.86 -14.51
C LEU A 314 -25.11 14.45 -14.84
#